data_AF-A0A7S3FQP7-F1
#
_entry.id   AF-A0A7S3FQP7-F1
#
_cell.length_a   1.000
_cell.length_b   1.000
_cell.length_c   1.000
_cell.angle_alpha   90.00
_cell.angle_beta   90.00
_cell.angle_gamma   90.00
#
_symmetry.space_group_name_H-M   'P 1'
#
loop_
_entity.id
_entity.type
_entity.pdbx_description
1 polymer ?
#
loop_
_entity_poly.entity_id
_entity_poly.type
_entity_poly.pdbx_seq_one_letter_code
_entity_poly.pdbx_strand_id
1 'polypeptide(L)'
;MEPMEEETKTEHTERSSGWRAWVWENTGVAYDVAHLNRADPFFVKRSGVTWWTEIRAGTVTFLTMSFILPVNALIMSIAIGEEHKDDLVVATAVVSAVSSALMGLLANYPFGLAPGMGMNAYFVFTVVLQKQVEWQDALTAVFFSGWLFLITTILGLRRFVLSCIPRGVQLALSAGIGLFLAFIGAQPGGGMGIIVGDPVTLVRLNEPLTVEGNYDASKMWLSVVVLILTATMLALKVPGAPLVGIVFGTLIAWAECWARGPSASALDYPFGECADVSQTGLNGTECFCYAPERVAAIPKIDTAGAFSFDFIQKK
;
A
#
# COMPACT_ATOMS: atom_id res chain seq x y z
N MET A 1 0.88 5.03 67.15
CA MET A 1 0.37 4.25 66.02
C MET A 1 0.93 4.84 64.74
N GLU A 2 2.23 4.64 64.51
CA GLU A 2 2.72 4.29 63.17
C GLU A 2 2.21 2.86 62.85
N PRO A 3 2.21 2.35 61.61
CA PRO A 3 2.53 2.97 60.31
C PRO A 3 1.46 2.65 59.22
N MET A 4 1.05 3.62 58.39
CA MET A 4 0.26 3.34 57.17
C MET A 4 0.81 4.06 55.91
N GLU A 5 1.88 4.85 56.05
CA GLU A 5 2.51 5.58 54.94
C GLU A 5 3.76 4.90 54.37
N GLU A 6 4.27 3.84 55.01
CA GLU A 6 5.45 3.12 54.52
C GLU A 6 5.11 2.00 53.52
N GLU A 7 3.91 1.41 53.60
CA GLU A 7 3.50 0.30 52.73
C GLU A 7 3.17 0.72 51.28
N THR A 8 2.79 1.98 51.03
CA THR A 8 2.52 2.45 49.66
C THR A 8 3.79 2.77 48.87
N LYS A 9 4.94 2.93 49.53
CA LYS A 9 6.24 3.06 48.86
C LYS A 9 6.96 1.71 48.70
N THR A 10 6.72 0.74 49.57
CA THR A 10 7.38 -0.58 49.43
C THR A 10 6.74 -1.44 48.34
N GLU A 11 5.44 -1.33 48.05
CA GLU A 11 4.81 -2.11 46.96
C GLU A 11 5.21 -1.67 45.54
N HIS A 12 5.60 -0.40 45.33
CA HIS A 12 6.08 0.06 44.03
C HIS A 12 7.55 -0.27 43.75
N THR A 13 8.29 -0.79 44.75
CA THR A 13 9.74 -1.00 44.66
C THR A 13 10.14 -2.47 44.46
N GLU A 14 9.19 -3.41 44.49
CA GLU A 14 9.48 -4.86 44.47
C GLU A 14 8.87 -5.67 43.31
N ARG A 15 8.51 -5.03 42.17
CA ARG A 15 8.05 -5.77 40.98
C ARG A 15 8.93 -5.58 39.75
N SER A 16 9.82 -6.55 39.58
CA SER A 16 10.54 -6.97 38.37
C SER A 16 11.96 -6.43 38.13
N SER A 17 12.91 -6.87 38.95
CA SER A 17 14.31 -6.99 38.53
C SER A 17 14.42 -8.12 37.49
N GLY A 18 14.34 -7.77 36.22
CA GLY A 18 14.46 -8.74 35.14
C GLY A 18 14.56 -8.06 33.80
N TRP A 19 15.01 -8.81 32.79
CA TRP A 19 15.13 -8.38 31.40
C TRP A 19 13.91 -7.57 30.89
N ARG A 20 12.71 -7.82 31.45
CA ARG A 20 11.48 -7.06 31.19
C ARG A 20 11.52 -5.59 31.60
N ALA A 21 12.08 -5.24 32.76
CA ALA A 21 12.22 -3.85 33.20
C ALA A 21 13.29 -3.11 32.39
N TRP A 22 14.39 -3.80 32.07
CA TRP A 22 15.42 -3.28 31.17
C TRP A 22 14.86 -3.01 29.76
N VAL A 23 14.04 -3.93 29.23
CA VAL A 23 13.34 -3.73 27.95
C VAL A 23 12.37 -2.55 28.07
N TRP A 24 11.60 -2.43 29.15
CA TRP A 24 10.68 -1.31 29.35
C TRP A 24 11.39 0.04 29.39
N GLU A 25 12.46 0.18 30.17
CA GLU A 25 13.23 1.43 30.29
C GLU A 25 13.93 1.81 28.98
N ASN A 26 14.51 0.84 28.26
CA ASN A 26 15.31 1.15 27.07
C ASN A 26 14.50 1.18 25.77
N THR A 27 13.42 0.40 25.67
CA THR A 27 12.61 0.30 24.44
C THR A 27 11.26 1.02 24.55
N GLY A 28 10.76 1.28 25.76
CA GLY A 28 9.41 1.83 25.99
C GLY A 28 8.28 0.88 25.58
N VAL A 29 8.58 -0.41 25.35
CA VAL A 29 7.61 -1.43 24.96
C VAL A 29 7.07 -2.10 26.24
N ALA A 30 5.93 -1.64 26.74
CA ALA A 30 5.15 -2.37 27.74
C ALA A 30 4.23 -3.29 26.97
N TYR A 31 4.23 -4.57 27.33
CA TYR A 31 3.11 -5.45 27.05
C TYR A 31 1.95 -5.09 27.99
N ASP A 32 1.41 -3.87 27.85
CA ASP A 32 0.17 -3.50 28.51
C ASP A 32 -0.99 -3.85 27.58
N VAL A 33 -1.55 -5.05 27.76
CA VAL A 33 -2.73 -5.53 27.02
C VAL A 33 -4.04 -5.05 27.64
N ALA A 34 -4.01 -4.05 28.53
CA ALA A 34 -5.20 -3.50 29.16
C ALA A 34 -6.23 -2.99 28.15
N HIS A 35 -5.82 -2.61 26.94
CA HIS A 35 -6.71 -2.21 25.84
C HIS A 35 -7.49 -3.38 25.24
N LEU A 36 -7.09 -4.64 25.42
CA LEU A 36 -7.81 -5.81 24.92
C LEU A 36 -8.93 -6.29 25.87
N ASN A 37 -9.28 -5.51 26.89
CA ASN A 37 -10.28 -5.89 27.89
C ASN A 37 -11.67 -6.10 27.26
N ARG A 38 -12.31 -7.23 27.58
CA ARG A 38 -13.62 -7.63 27.04
C ARG A 38 -14.76 -6.64 27.36
N ALA A 39 -14.62 -5.84 28.42
CA ALA A 39 -15.62 -4.85 28.83
C ALA A 39 -15.57 -3.54 28.00
N ASP A 40 -14.39 -3.16 27.52
CA ASP A 40 -14.13 -1.96 26.70
C ASP A 40 -12.89 -2.16 25.82
N PRO A 41 -13.00 -2.92 24.72
CA PRO A 41 -11.88 -3.15 23.81
C PRO A 41 -11.44 -1.83 23.17
N PHE A 42 -10.14 -1.61 23.09
CA PHE A 42 -9.48 -0.39 22.60
C PHE A 42 -9.93 0.90 23.28
N PHE A 43 -10.53 0.81 24.48
CA PHE A 43 -11.03 1.97 25.22
C PHE A 43 -12.05 2.82 24.44
N VAL A 44 -12.86 2.20 23.57
CA VAL A 44 -13.85 2.88 22.73
C VAL A 44 -14.86 3.67 23.58
N LYS A 45 -15.34 3.10 24.69
CA LYS A 45 -16.28 3.77 25.60
C LYS A 45 -15.63 4.90 26.38
N ARG A 46 -14.38 4.73 26.82
CA ARG A 46 -13.61 5.80 27.49
C ARG A 46 -13.26 6.95 26.56
N SER A 47 -13.11 6.68 25.27
CA SER A 47 -12.76 7.68 24.25
C SER A 47 -13.99 8.48 23.75
N GLY A 48 -15.20 8.11 24.18
CA GLY A 48 -16.45 8.80 23.81
C GLY A 48 -16.88 8.58 22.35
N VAL A 49 -16.23 7.66 21.63
CA VAL A 49 -16.53 7.32 20.23
C VAL A 49 -17.49 6.14 20.15
N THR A 50 -18.32 6.14 19.11
CA THR A 50 -19.24 5.04 18.83
C THR A 50 -18.55 4.01 17.95
N TRP A 51 -18.85 2.72 18.14
CA TRP A 51 -18.39 1.63 17.27
C TRP A 51 -18.59 1.88 15.77
N TRP A 52 -19.70 2.53 15.40
CA TRP A 52 -19.98 2.92 14.01
C TRP A 52 -19.01 3.96 13.47
N THR A 53 -18.52 4.86 14.33
CA THR A 53 -17.51 5.86 13.96
C THR A 53 -16.19 5.18 13.65
N GLU A 54 -15.79 4.21 14.47
CA GLU A 54 -14.56 3.43 14.28
C GLU A 54 -14.58 2.62 12.99
N ILE A 55 -15.68 1.91 12.70
CA ILE A 55 -15.83 1.14 11.46
C ILE A 55 -15.74 2.08 10.25
N ARG A 56 -16.45 3.22 10.27
CA ARG A 56 -16.40 4.20 9.18
C ARG A 56 -14.99 4.78 8.99
N ALA A 57 -14.32 5.15 10.06
CA ALA A 57 -12.95 5.67 10.01
C ALA A 57 -11.96 4.63 9.46
N GLY A 58 -12.10 3.38 9.89
CA GLY A 58 -11.32 2.25 9.39
C GLY A 58 -11.56 2.00 7.90
N THR A 59 -12.83 1.97 7.45
CA THR A 59 -13.17 1.79 6.02
C THR A 59 -12.62 2.93 5.17
N VAL A 60 -12.74 4.18 5.61
CA VAL A 60 -12.18 5.32 4.87
C VAL A 60 -10.66 5.21 4.77
N THR A 61 -9.98 4.87 5.87
CA THR A 61 -8.51 4.70 5.89
C THR A 61 -8.05 3.54 5.01
N PHE A 62 -8.77 2.43 5.03
CA PHE A 62 -8.50 1.30 4.14
C PHE A 62 -8.62 1.72 2.67
N LEU A 63 -9.72 2.39 2.31
CA LEU A 63 -9.96 2.81 0.94
C LEU A 63 -8.94 3.86 0.47
N THR A 64 -8.52 4.79 1.33
CA THR A 64 -7.48 5.77 0.97
C THR A 64 -6.09 5.17 0.83
N MET A 65 -5.78 4.05 1.50
CA MET A 65 -4.51 3.33 1.34
C MET A 65 -4.56 2.26 0.26
N SER A 66 -5.76 1.85 -0.19
CA SER A 66 -5.96 0.74 -1.13
C SER A 66 -5.24 0.91 -2.46
N PHE A 67 -4.98 2.14 -2.91
CA PHE A 67 -4.20 2.41 -4.14
C PHE A 67 -2.81 1.78 -4.09
N ILE A 68 -2.25 1.55 -2.90
CA ILE A 68 -0.93 0.91 -2.73
C ILE A 68 -0.94 -0.51 -3.30
N LEU A 69 -2.08 -1.22 -3.27
CA LEU A 69 -2.18 -2.59 -3.77
C LEU A 69 -1.83 -2.71 -5.26
N PRO A 70 -2.53 -2.02 -6.19
CA PRO A 70 -2.19 -2.08 -7.60
C PRO A 70 -0.88 -1.35 -7.92
N VAL A 71 -0.58 -0.21 -7.27
CA VAL A 71 0.62 0.56 -7.61
C VAL A 71 1.89 -0.15 -7.17
N ASN A 72 1.89 -0.81 -6.00
CA ASN A 72 3.04 -1.62 -5.59
C ASN A 72 3.27 -2.78 -6.56
N ALA A 73 2.21 -3.51 -6.93
CA ALA A 73 2.32 -4.61 -7.88
C ALA A 73 2.83 -4.14 -9.24
N LEU A 74 2.36 -2.98 -9.73
CA LEU A 74 2.79 -2.38 -11.00
C LEU A 74 4.28 -1.99 -10.99
N ILE A 75 4.76 -1.40 -9.90
CA ILE A 75 6.18 -1.05 -9.79
C ILE A 75 7.03 -2.32 -9.69
N MET A 76 6.59 -3.28 -8.87
CA MET A 76 7.35 -4.50 -8.63
C MET A 76 7.40 -5.45 -9.83
N SER A 77 6.33 -5.51 -10.63
CA SER A 77 6.28 -6.36 -11.83
C SER A 77 7.31 -5.95 -12.88
N ILE A 78 7.77 -4.69 -12.89
CA ILE A 78 8.85 -4.23 -13.79
C ILE A 78 10.16 -4.99 -13.53
N ALA A 79 10.44 -5.34 -12.27
CA ALA A 79 11.65 -6.07 -11.89
C ALA A 79 11.45 -7.60 -11.85
N ILE A 80 10.26 -8.06 -11.46
CA ILE A 80 9.98 -9.47 -11.16
C ILE A 80 9.35 -10.21 -12.35
N GLY A 81 8.67 -9.50 -13.24
CA GLY A 81 7.87 -10.08 -14.33
C GLY A 81 6.38 -9.75 -14.18
N GLU A 82 5.68 -9.62 -15.31
CA GLU A 82 4.24 -9.33 -15.32
C GLU A 82 3.39 -10.52 -14.88
N GLU A 83 3.90 -11.74 -15.02
CA GLU A 83 3.24 -12.98 -14.62
C GLU A 83 2.96 -13.05 -13.11
N HIS A 84 3.73 -12.34 -12.29
CA HIS A 84 3.62 -12.33 -10.83
C HIS A 84 2.82 -11.17 -10.27
N LYS A 85 2.22 -10.33 -11.12
CA LYS A 85 1.51 -9.11 -10.70
C LYS A 85 0.36 -9.40 -9.73
N ASP A 86 -0.43 -10.44 -9.99
CA ASP A 86 -1.57 -10.81 -9.14
C ASP A 86 -1.11 -11.34 -7.77
N ASP A 87 -0.05 -12.15 -7.77
CA ASP A 87 0.55 -12.68 -6.54
C ASP A 87 1.10 -11.54 -5.66
N LEU A 88 1.70 -10.52 -6.28
CA LEU A 88 2.22 -9.33 -5.60
C LEU A 88 1.12 -8.50 -4.95
N VAL A 89 -0.05 -8.36 -5.59
CA VAL A 89 -1.22 -7.68 -5.01
C VAL A 89 -1.66 -8.41 -3.75
N VAL A 90 -1.82 -9.74 -3.82
CA VAL A 90 -2.28 -10.55 -2.68
C VAL A 90 -1.25 -10.57 -1.56
N ALA A 91 0.03 -10.77 -1.88
CA ALA A 91 1.11 -10.72 -0.89
C ALA A 91 1.13 -9.37 -0.16
N THR A 92 0.99 -8.27 -0.90
CA THR A 92 0.94 -6.92 -0.31
C THR A 92 -0.26 -6.75 0.61
N ALA A 93 -1.44 -7.20 0.19
CA ALA A 93 -2.67 -7.12 0.98
C ALA A 93 -2.55 -7.92 2.28
N VAL A 94 -2.08 -9.16 2.21
CA VAL A 94 -1.93 -10.04 3.39
C VAL A 94 -0.91 -9.47 4.37
N VAL A 95 0.28 -9.06 3.90
CA VAL A 95 1.33 -8.52 4.76
C VAL A 95 0.89 -7.19 5.40
N SER A 96 0.21 -6.32 4.66
CA SER A 96 -0.32 -5.05 5.18
C SER A 96 -1.44 -5.27 6.20
N ALA A 97 -2.33 -6.25 5.95
CA ALA A 97 -3.39 -6.62 6.88
C ALA A 97 -2.83 -7.19 8.19
N VAL A 98 -1.87 -8.12 8.11
CA VAL A 98 -1.21 -8.70 9.29
C VAL A 98 -0.44 -7.62 10.06
N SER A 99 0.33 -6.78 9.36
CA SER A 99 1.11 -5.71 9.99
C SER A 99 0.22 -4.69 10.69
N SER A 100 -0.85 -4.24 10.02
CA SER A 100 -1.82 -3.30 10.59
C SER A 100 -2.59 -3.91 11.77
N ALA A 101 -2.95 -5.20 11.68
CA ALA A 101 -3.59 -5.93 12.78
C ALA A 101 -2.65 -6.06 13.98
N LEU A 102 -1.37 -6.36 13.77
CA LEU A 102 -0.38 -6.39 14.85
C LEU A 102 -0.19 -5.02 15.50
N MET A 103 -0.17 -3.94 14.70
CA MET A 103 -0.07 -2.57 15.22
C MET A 103 -1.29 -2.20 16.08
N GLY A 104 -2.50 -2.55 15.64
CA GLY A 104 -3.72 -2.34 16.41
C GLY A 104 -3.77 -3.20 17.68
N LEU A 105 -3.56 -4.51 17.55
CA LEU A 105 -3.73 -5.47 18.66
C LEU A 105 -2.62 -5.40 19.69
N LEU A 106 -1.35 -5.23 19.28
CA LEU A 106 -0.22 -5.25 20.21
C LEU A 106 0.12 -3.86 20.73
N ALA A 107 0.10 -2.84 19.86
CA ALA A 107 0.57 -1.51 20.20
C ALA A 107 -0.55 -0.51 20.52
N ASN A 108 -1.82 -0.85 20.21
CA ASN A 108 -2.98 0.04 20.41
C ASN A 108 -2.80 1.42 19.77
N TYR A 109 -2.16 1.47 18.59
CA TYR A 109 -1.99 2.71 17.84
C TYR A 109 -2.77 2.67 16.52
N PRO A 110 -3.49 3.76 16.17
CA PRO A 110 -4.31 3.84 14.96
C PRO A 110 -3.46 4.12 13.71
N PHE A 111 -2.46 3.27 13.43
CA PHE A 111 -1.59 3.41 12.26
C PHE A 111 -1.79 2.27 11.28
N GLY A 112 -2.22 2.61 10.06
CA GLY A 112 -2.22 1.68 8.93
C GLY A 112 -0.78 1.44 8.45
N LEU A 113 -0.38 0.19 8.40
CA LEU A 113 0.93 -0.23 7.91
C LEU A 113 0.79 -0.83 6.51
N ALA A 114 1.51 -0.22 5.57
CA ALA A 114 1.57 -0.60 4.17
C ALA A 114 3.02 -0.42 3.69
N PRO A 115 3.43 -1.04 2.57
CA PRO A 115 4.79 -0.91 2.08
C PRO A 115 5.13 0.55 1.72
N GLY A 116 6.37 0.94 2.02
CA GLY A 116 6.87 2.27 1.72
C GLY A 116 7.16 2.45 0.23
N MET A 117 6.28 3.16 -0.49
CA MET A 117 6.35 3.30 -1.95
C MET A 117 7.70 3.82 -2.48
N GLY A 118 8.39 4.68 -1.74
CA GLY A 118 9.71 5.18 -2.15
C GLY A 118 10.82 4.12 -2.09
N MET A 119 10.76 3.21 -1.12
CA MET A 119 11.75 2.12 -1.00
C MET A 119 11.56 1.08 -2.10
N ASN A 120 10.32 0.82 -2.50
CA ASN A 120 10.02 -0.12 -3.58
C ASN A 120 10.55 0.39 -4.93
N ALA A 121 10.44 1.70 -5.19
CA ALA A 121 11.01 2.30 -6.38
C ALA A 121 12.55 2.25 -6.39
N TYR A 122 13.21 2.51 -5.25
CA TYR A 122 14.66 2.34 -5.14
C TYR A 122 15.08 0.89 -5.39
N PHE A 123 14.34 -0.07 -4.83
CA PHE A 123 14.60 -1.50 -5.05
C PHE A 123 14.53 -1.85 -6.54
N VAL A 124 13.44 -1.50 -7.22
CA VAL A 124 13.24 -1.84 -8.64
C VAL A 124 14.22 -1.10 -9.53
N PHE A 125 14.23 0.23 -9.49
CA PHE A 125 14.96 1.02 -10.47
C PHE A 125 16.45 1.07 -10.19
N THR A 126 16.88 1.09 -8.93
CA THR A 126 18.30 1.22 -8.59
C THR A 126 18.97 -0.14 -8.35
N VAL A 127 18.36 -1.02 -7.55
CA VAL A 127 19.02 -2.28 -7.17
C VAL A 127 18.88 -3.32 -8.26
N VAL A 128 17.66 -3.57 -8.74
CA VAL A 128 17.44 -4.60 -9.76
C VAL A 128 17.86 -4.10 -11.13
N LEU A 129 17.30 -2.97 -11.59
CA LEU A 129 17.53 -2.51 -12.96
C LEU A 129 18.89 -1.85 -13.18
N GLN A 130 19.30 -0.87 -12.35
CA GLN A 130 20.59 -0.19 -12.58
C GLN A 130 21.80 -1.04 -12.17
N LYS A 131 21.74 -1.73 -11.02
CA LYS A 131 22.85 -2.57 -10.54
C LYS A 131 22.82 -4.00 -11.09
N GLN A 132 21.79 -4.38 -11.85
CA GLN A 132 21.67 -5.70 -12.51
C GLN A 132 21.78 -6.86 -11.51
N VAL A 133 21.21 -6.69 -10.32
CA VAL A 133 21.13 -7.73 -9.29
C VAL A 133 19.83 -8.51 -9.50
N GLU A 134 19.88 -9.83 -9.42
CA GLU A 134 18.66 -10.65 -9.50
C GLU A 134 17.68 -10.28 -8.39
N TRP A 135 16.39 -10.25 -8.69
CA TRP A 135 15.37 -9.77 -7.75
C TRP A 135 15.26 -10.65 -6.50
N GLN A 136 15.58 -11.95 -6.62
CA GLN A 136 15.60 -12.94 -5.54
C GLN A 136 16.74 -12.63 -4.55
N ASP A 137 17.92 -12.31 -5.06
CA ASP A 137 19.08 -11.91 -4.25
C ASP A 137 18.80 -10.58 -3.55
N ALA A 138 18.20 -9.63 -4.27
CA ALA A 138 17.80 -8.35 -3.71
C ALA A 138 16.74 -8.52 -2.59
N LEU A 139 15.74 -9.37 -2.78
CA LEU A 139 14.74 -9.67 -1.74
C LEU A 139 15.36 -10.34 -0.51
N THR A 140 16.35 -11.20 -0.71
CA THR A 140 17.10 -11.83 0.38
C THR A 140 17.87 -10.78 1.18
N ALA A 141 18.49 -9.79 0.52
CA ALA A 141 19.12 -8.66 1.19
C ALA A 141 18.11 -7.82 1.99
N VAL A 142 16.90 -7.59 1.44
CA VAL A 142 15.82 -6.89 2.17
C VAL A 142 15.39 -7.67 3.41
N PHE A 143 15.27 -9.00 3.31
CA PHE A 143 14.95 -9.86 4.47
C PHE A 143 16.00 -9.72 5.58
N PHE A 144 17.29 -9.77 5.26
CA PHE A 144 18.36 -9.56 6.24
C PHE A 144 18.38 -8.12 6.79
N SER A 145 18.08 -7.12 5.95
CA SER A 145 17.95 -5.74 6.40
C SER A 145 16.81 -5.56 7.41
N GLY A 146 15.72 -6.34 7.28
CA GLY A 146 14.62 -6.38 8.24
C GLY A 146 15.07 -6.89 9.62
N TRP A 147 15.86 -7.96 9.65
CA TRP A 147 16.48 -8.46 10.88
C TRP A 147 17.44 -7.45 11.50
N LEU A 148 18.29 -6.82 10.68
CA LEU A 148 19.18 -5.77 11.14
C LEU A 148 18.40 -4.58 11.71
N PHE A 149 17.30 -4.18 11.05
CA PHE A 149 16.43 -3.12 11.51
C PHE A 149 15.73 -3.46 12.83
N LEU A 150 15.31 -4.72 13.00
CA LEU A 150 14.73 -5.22 14.25
C LEU A 150 15.76 -5.15 15.39
N ILE A 151 16.98 -5.64 15.16
CA ILE A 151 18.06 -5.62 16.15
C ILE A 151 18.40 -4.18 16.54
N THR A 152 18.61 -3.30 15.56
CA THR A 152 18.93 -1.88 15.82
C THR A 152 17.80 -1.11 16.50
N THR A 153 16.55 -1.50 16.25
CA THR A 153 15.38 -0.94 16.93
C THR A 153 15.32 -1.37 18.39
N ILE A 154 15.59 -2.65 18.69
CA ILE A 154 15.66 -3.15 20.09
C ILE A 154 16.81 -2.47 20.85
N LEU A 155 17.93 -2.21 20.19
CA LEU A 155 19.07 -1.49 20.76
C LEU A 155 18.81 0.02 20.97
N GLY A 156 17.66 0.56 20.56
CA GLY A 156 17.31 1.97 20.71
C GLY A 156 18.03 2.92 19.75
N LEU A 157 18.85 2.39 18.82
CA LEU A 157 19.68 3.19 17.89
C LEU A 157 18.83 4.06 16.95
N ARG A 158 17.57 3.67 16.70
CA ARG A 158 16.61 4.43 15.89
C ARG A 158 16.48 5.89 16.33
N ARG A 159 16.41 6.16 17.64
CA ARG A 159 16.24 7.53 18.16
C ARG A 159 17.48 8.37 17.87
N PHE A 160 18.66 7.77 18.00
CA PHE A 160 19.94 8.41 17.70
C PHE A 160 20.05 8.77 16.22
N VAL A 161 19.76 7.84 15.31
CA VAL A 161 19.81 8.11 13.86
C VAL A 161 18.86 9.24 13.47
N LEU A 162 17.63 9.25 13.99
CA LEU A 162 16.66 10.32 13.70
C LEU A 162 17.10 11.68 14.27
N SER A 163 17.81 11.70 15.41
CA SER A 163 18.33 12.93 16.00
C SER A 163 19.48 13.55 15.20
N CYS A 164 20.23 12.73 14.43
CA CYS A 164 21.31 13.19 13.57
C CYS A 164 20.80 13.89 12.29
N ILE A 165 19.55 13.66 11.88
CA ILE A 165 19.01 14.20 10.63
C ILE A 165 18.37 15.57 10.89
N PRO A 166 18.88 16.67 10.29
CA PRO A 166 18.30 18.00 10.45
C PRO A 166 16.83 18.04 10.01
N ARG A 167 16.02 18.84 10.70
CA ARG A 167 14.57 18.95 10.39
C ARG A 167 14.29 19.33 8.94
N GLY A 168 15.13 20.18 8.34
CA GLY A 168 15.02 20.55 6.92
C GLY A 168 15.12 19.35 5.98
N VAL A 169 16.04 18.41 6.25
CA VAL A 169 16.19 17.18 5.45
C VAL A 169 14.99 16.26 5.61
N GLN A 170 14.44 16.16 6.82
CA GLN A 170 13.22 15.35 7.08
C GLN A 170 12.02 15.87 6.26
N LEU A 171 11.84 17.20 6.19
CA LEU A 171 10.79 17.82 5.40
C LEU A 171 11.03 17.63 3.89
N ALA A 172 12.27 17.83 3.44
CA ALA A 172 12.65 17.64 2.04
C ALA A 172 12.43 16.20 1.56
N LEU A 173 12.73 15.20 2.40
CA LEU A 173 12.47 13.79 2.10
C LEU A 173 10.98 13.52 1.84
N SER A 174 10.09 14.06 2.69
CA SER A 174 8.64 13.89 2.50
C SER A 174 8.13 14.56 1.22
N ALA A 175 8.61 15.76 0.91
CA ALA A 175 8.26 16.48 -0.32
C ALA A 175 8.79 15.76 -1.56
N GLY A 176 10.02 15.25 -1.51
CA GLY A 176 10.66 14.51 -2.59
C GLY A 176 9.93 13.21 -2.93
N ILE A 177 9.54 12.43 -1.92
CA ILE A 177 8.76 11.19 -2.12
C ILE A 177 7.40 11.52 -2.75
N GLY A 178 6.72 12.58 -2.28
CA GLY A 178 5.45 13.01 -2.86
C GLY A 178 5.57 13.43 -4.33
N LEU A 179 6.57 14.25 -4.66
CA LEU A 179 6.84 14.67 -6.03
C LEU A 179 7.21 13.50 -6.95
N PHE A 180 7.98 12.54 -6.43
CA PHE A 180 8.36 11.34 -7.15
C PHE A 180 7.16 10.44 -7.47
N LEU A 181 6.23 10.26 -6.51
CA LEU A 181 4.99 9.52 -6.76
C LEU A 181 4.06 10.25 -7.75
N ALA A 182 3.99 11.58 -7.66
CA ALA A 182 3.25 12.38 -8.63
C ALA A 182 3.82 12.22 -10.04
N PHE A 183 5.15 12.17 -10.16
CA PHE A 183 5.84 11.94 -11.43
C PHE A 183 5.53 10.55 -12.01
N ILE A 184 5.59 9.48 -11.20
CA ILE A 184 5.21 8.12 -11.64
C ILE A 184 3.75 8.10 -12.10
N GLY A 185 2.83 8.70 -11.33
CA GLY A 185 1.41 8.77 -11.71
C GLY A 185 1.20 9.52 -13.03
N ALA A 186 2.03 10.52 -13.32
CA ALA A 186 1.93 11.35 -14.53
C ALA A 186 2.41 10.61 -15.80
N GLN A 187 3.14 9.51 -15.66
CA GLN A 187 3.60 8.68 -16.79
C GLN A 187 2.46 7.78 -17.32
N PRO A 188 2.55 7.28 -18.58
CA PRO A 188 1.55 6.35 -19.14
C PRO A 188 1.31 5.12 -18.26
N GLY A 189 2.38 4.53 -17.70
CA GLY A 189 2.28 3.39 -16.78
C GLY A 189 1.58 3.72 -15.44
N GLY A 190 1.54 5.01 -15.05
CA GLY A 190 0.82 5.48 -13.87
C GLY A 190 -0.64 5.87 -14.13
N GLY A 191 -1.09 5.84 -15.39
CA GLY A 191 -2.48 6.06 -15.81
C GLY A 191 -2.80 7.45 -16.35
N MET A 192 -1.99 8.49 -16.09
CA MET A 192 -2.28 9.84 -16.64
C MET A 192 -1.71 10.07 -18.03
N GLY A 193 -0.53 9.51 -18.35
CA GLY A 193 0.06 9.66 -19.69
C GLY A 193 0.40 11.10 -20.12
N ILE A 194 0.59 12.03 -19.18
CA ILE A 194 0.97 13.42 -19.45
C ILE A 194 2.47 13.51 -19.77
N ILE A 195 3.27 12.72 -19.05
CA ILE A 195 4.73 12.74 -19.12
C ILE A 195 5.21 11.50 -19.88
N VAL A 196 5.86 11.70 -21.02
CA VAL A 196 6.43 10.62 -21.82
C VAL A 196 7.95 10.74 -21.82
N GLY A 197 8.65 9.62 -21.92
CA GLY A 197 10.10 9.61 -22.08
C GLY A 197 10.50 10.22 -23.42
N ASP A 198 11.59 11.00 -23.40
CA ASP A 198 12.28 11.47 -24.59
C ASP A 198 13.73 10.98 -24.55
N PRO A 199 14.28 10.42 -25.63
CA PRO A 199 15.66 9.93 -25.65
C PRO A 199 16.71 11.04 -25.47
N VAL A 200 16.37 12.31 -25.67
CA VAL A 200 17.28 13.46 -25.58
C VAL A 200 17.06 14.24 -24.29
N THR A 201 15.81 14.54 -23.92
CA THR A 201 15.51 15.36 -22.72
C THR A 201 15.10 14.54 -21.50
N LEU A 202 15.06 13.20 -21.60
CA LEU A 202 14.55 12.23 -20.60
C LEU A 202 13.06 12.37 -20.29
N VAL A 203 12.49 13.57 -20.39
CA VAL A 203 11.12 13.93 -20.06
C VAL A 203 10.58 14.87 -21.13
N ARG A 204 9.42 14.54 -21.71
CA ARG A 204 8.64 15.41 -22.59
C ARG A 204 7.15 15.35 -22.25
N LEU A 205 6.41 16.37 -22.67
CA LEU A 205 4.95 16.35 -22.65
C LEU A 205 4.44 15.42 -23.77
N ASN A 206 3.32 14.76 -23.50
CA ASN A 206 2.66 13.92 -24.51
C ASN A 206 2.04 14.78 -25.63
N GLU A 207 2.23 14.39 -26.88
CA GLU A 207 1.66 15.04 -28.07
C GLU A 207 1.02 13.96 -28.95
N PRO A 208 -0.23 14.14 -29.46
CA PRO A 208 -1.05 15.35 -29.43
C PRO A 208 -2.02 15.42 -28.24
N LEU A 209 -2.22 16.63 -27.69
CA LEU A 209 -3.19 16.93 -26.63
C LEU A 209 -4.66 16.97 -27.12
N THR A 210 -4.88 16.80 -28.42
CA THR A 210 -6.19 16.91 -29.07
C THR A 210 -6.96 15.59 -29.00
N VAL A 211 -8.23 15.69 -28.63
CA VAL A 211 -9.18 14.55 -28.51
C VAL A 211 -9.53 13.93 -29.88
N GLU A 212 -9.19 14.59 -30.99
CA GLU A 212 -9.44 14.09 -32.34
C GLU A 212 -8.43 12.99 -32.71
N GLY A 213 -8.89 11.74 -32.64
CA GLY A 213 -8.26 10.59 -33.30
C GLY A 213 -7.17 9.84 -32.52
N ASN A 214 -6.82 10.25 -31.29
CA ASN A 214 -5.86 9.53 -30.46
C ASN A 214 -6.43 9.14 -29.08
N TYR A 215 -6.52 7.83 -28.83
CA TYR A 215 -7.17 7.25 -27.65
C TYR A 215 -6.46 7.58 -26.33
N ASP A 216 -5.13 7.78 -26.36
CA ASP A 216 -4.35 8.16 -25.17
C ASP A 216 -4.73 9.55 -24.61
N ALA A 217 -5.21 10.46 -25.46
CA ALA A 217 -5.63 11.80 -25.04
C ALA A 217 -6.88 11.75 -24.15
N SER A 218 -7.78 10.80 -24.37
CA SER A 218 -9.02 10.66 -23.59
C SER A 218 -8.74 10.21 -22.15
N LYS A 219 -7.85 9.23 -21.96
CA LYS A 219 -7.37 8.76 -20.65
C LYS A 219 -6.68 9.89 -19.88
N MET A 220 -5.82 10.64 -20.57
CA MET A 220 -5.13 11.79 -20.00
C MET A 220 -6.10 12.84 -19.46
N TRP A 221 -7.06 13.29 -20.28
CA TRP A 221 -8.00 14.34 -19.87
C TRP A 221 -8.92 13.89 -18.72
N LEU A 222 -9.38 12.63 -18.72
CA LEU A 222 -10.15 12.09 -17.58
C LEU A 222 -9.33 12.17 -16.29
N SER A 223 -8.06 11.75 -16.34
CA SER A 223 -7.19 11.77 -15.17
C SER A 223 -6.92 13.19 -14.65
N VAL A 224 -6.80 14.18 -15.55
CA VAL A 224 -6.67 15.60 -15.19
C VAL A 224 -7.94 16.10 -14.51
N VAL A 225 -9.12 15.76 -15.02
CA VAL A 225 -10.41 16.13 -14.40
C VAL A 225 -10.53 15.52 -13.00
N VAL A 226 -10.21 14.23 -12.84
CA VAL A 226 -10.22 13.54 -11.54
C VAL A 226 -9.22 14.18 -10.57
N LEU A 227 -8.03 14.56 -11.05
CA LEU A 227 -7.02 15.25 -10.24
C LEU A 227 -7.51 16.61 -9.76
N ILE A 228 -8.08 17.43 -10.66
CA ILE A 228 -8.62 18.75 -10.31
C ILE A 228 -9.79 18.62 -9.32
N LEU A 229 -10.68 17.65 -9.54
CA LEU A 229 -11.79 17.36 -8.62
C LEU A 229 -11.26 17.01 -7.23
N THR A 230 -10.30 16.09 -7.16
CA THR A 230 -9.69 15.64 -5.91
C THR A 230 -8.97 16.79 -5.19
N ALA A 231 -8.18 17.58 -5.92
CA ALA A 231 -7.48 18.74 -5.38
C ALA A 231 -8.45 19.80 -4.85
N THR A 232 -9.55 20.05 -5.58
CA THR A 232 -10.60 20.99 -5.16
C THR A 232 -11.30 20.51 -3.89
N MET A 233 -11.67 19.23 -3.80
CA MET A 233 -12.30 18.67 -2.60
C MET A 233 -11.35 18.66 -1.40
N LEU A 234 -10.04 18.46 -1.64
CA LEU A 234 -9.02 18.55 -0.61
C LEU A 234 -8.88 20.00 -0.10
N ALA A 235 -8.90 20.99 -1.01
CA ALA A 235 -8.89 22.41 -0.66
C ALA A 235 -10.16 22.82 0.13
N LEU A 236 -11.32 22.23 -0.21
CA LEU A 236 -12.59 22.40 0.51
C LEU A 236 -12.66 21.62 1.83
N LYS A 237 -11.59 20.90 2.22
CA LYS A 237 -11.51 20.11 3.46
C LYS A 237 -12.63 19.07 3.62
N VAL A 238 -13.09 18.49 2.51
CA VAL A 238 -14.12 17.44 2.54
C VAL A 238 -13.49 16.13 3.06
N PRO A 239 -14.07 15.48 4.09
CA PRO A 239 -13.58 14.20 4.58
C PRO A 239 -13.70 13.14 3.48
N GLY A 240 -12.59 12.47 3.16
CA GLY A 240 -12.54 11.45 2.11
C GLY A 240 -12.42 12.00 0.68
N ALA A 241 -11.95 13.24 0.49
CA ALA A 241 -11.75 13.83 -0.83
C ALA A 241 -11.03 12.91 -1.86
N PRO A 242 -9.93 12.19 -1.52
CA PRO A 242 -9.30 11.25 -2.45
C PRO A 242 -10.22 10.11 -2.89
N LEU A 243 -11.08 9.62 -2.00
CA LEU A 243 -12.01 8.53 -2.30
C LEU A 243 -13.07 8.96 -3.32
N VAL A 244 -13.57 10.19 -3.19
CA VAL A 244 -14.56 10.72 -4.13
C VAL A 244 -13.97 10.84 -5.54
N GLY A 245 -12.72 11.27 -5.64
CA GLY A 245 -11.99 11.29 -6.92
C GLY A 245 -11.90 9.90 -7.57
N ILE A 246 -11.50 8.89 -6.79
CA ILE A 246 -11.42 7.49 -7.27
C ILE A 246 -12.79 7.00 -7.74
N VAL A 247 -13.83 7.12 -6.90
CA VAL A 247 -15.20 6.68 -7.24
C VAL A 247 -15.71 7.39 -8.49
N PHE A 248 -15.49 8.70 -8.60
CA PHE A 248 -15.89 9.48 -9.76
C PHE A 248 -15.20 8.99 -11.05
N GLY A 249 -13.88 8.80 -11.01
CA GLY A 249 -13.12 8.27 -12.14
C GLY A 249 -13.58 6.86 -12.54
N THR A 250 -13.81 5.99 -11.56
CA THR A 250 -14.31 4.63 -11.79
C THR A 250 -15.71 4.64 -12.41
N LEU A 251 -16.64 5.48 -11.92
CA LEU A 251 -17.99 5.56 -12.47
C LEU A 251 -18.01 6.05 -13.92
N ILE A 252 -17.17 7.03 -14.27
CA ILE A 252 -17.07 7.52 -15.66
C ILE A 252 -16.49 6.44 -16.57
N ALA A 253 -15.42 5.76 -16.12
CA ALA A 253 -14.87 4.64 -16.86
C ALA A 253 -15.95 3.60 -17.15
N TRP A 254 -16.67 3.17 -16.11
CA TRP A 254 -17.73 2.16 -16.21
C TRP A 254 -18.89 2.59 -17.11
N ALA A 255 -19.32 3.85 -17.00
CA ALA A 255 -20.36 4.41 -17.85
C ALA A 255 -19.93 4.43 -19.33
N GLU A 256 -18.66 4.70 -19.63
CA GLU A 256 -18.16 4.70 -21.01
C GLU A 256 -18.14 3.30 -21.63
N CYS A 257 -17.63 2.29 -20.92
CA CYS A 257 -17.65 0.92 -21.47
C CYS A 257 -19.08 0.45 -21.67
N TRP A 258 -19.99 0.73 -20.73
CA TRP A 258 -21.39 0.38 -20.93
C TRP A 258 -22.02 1.08 -22.15
N ALA A 259 -21.61 2.31 -22.46
CA ALA A 259 -22.12 3.07 -23.60
C ALA A 259 -21.50 2.69 -24.97
N ARG A 260 -20.23 2.27 -25.00
CA ARG A 260 -19.48 2.04 -26.26
C ARG A 260 -19.12 0.57 -26.53
N GLY A 261 -19.18 -0.30 -25.53
CA GLY A 261 -18.75 -1.70 -25.61
C GLY A 261 -17.23 -1.88 -25.48
N PRO A 262 -16.73 -3.08 -25.08
CA PRO A 262 -15.33 -3.30 -24.70
C PRO A 262 -14.33 -2.93 -25.79
N SER A 263 -14.62 -3.28 -27.04
CA SER A 263 -13.77 -3.08 -28.22
C SER A 263 -13.77 -1.65 -28.78
N ALA A 264 -14.59 -0.74 -28.24
CA ALA A 264 -14.63 0.69 -28.63
C ALA A 264 -14.51 1.65 -27.43
N SER A 265 -14.13 1.15 -26.25
CA SER A 265 -13.87 1.95 -25.06
C SER A 265 -12.64 2.83 -25.30
N ALA A 266 -12.75 4.16 -25.26
CA ALA A 266 -11.59 5.02 -25.47
C ALA A 266 -10.58 4.95 -24.31
N LEU A 267 -11.05 4.48 -23.15
CA LEU A 267 -10.29 4.46 -21.90
C LEU A 267 -9.55 3.16 -21.60
N ASP A 268 -9.76 2.08 -22.39
CA ASP A 268 -9.08 0.77 -22.34
C ASP A 268 -8.44 0.47 -20.97
N TYR A 269 -9.31 0.32 -19.98
CA TYR A 269 -8.99 0.04 -18.58
C TYR A 269 -9.24 -1.45 -18.33
N PRO A 270 -8.49 -2.12 -17.44
CA PRO A 270 -8.54 -3.57 -17.27
C PRO A 270 -9.87 -4.12 -16.72
N PHE A 271 -10.85 -3.26 -16.43
CA PHE A 271 -12.21 -3.66 -16.02
C PHE A 271 -13.09 -3.89 -17.25
N GLY A 272 -12.68 -4.84 -18.10
CA GLY A 272 -13.37 -5.16 -19.34
C GLY A 272 -12.60 -6.17 -20.19
N GLU A 273 -12.23 -7.32 -19.60
CA GLU A 273 -11.84 -8.45 -20.45
C GLU A 273 -13.05 -8.87 -21.30
N CYS A 274 -12.87 -8.92 -22.63
CA CYS A 274 -13.77 -9.67 -23.50
C CYS A 274 -13.66 -11.14 -23.10
N ALA A 275 -14.57 -11.63 -22.26
CA ALA A 275 -14.70 -13.07 -22.06
C ALA A 275 -15.10 -13.70 -23.42
N ASP A 276 -14.28 -14.63 -23.92
CA ASP A 276 -14.63 -15.44 -25.08
C ASP A 276 -15.95 -16.17 -24.79
N VAL A 277 -17.01 -15.79 -25.52
CA VAL A 277 -18.41 -16.23 -25.33
C VAL A 277 -18.60 -17.75 -25.56
N SER A 278 -17.54 -18.47 -25.95
CA SER A 278 -17.54 -19.92 -26.22
C SER A 278 -18.00 -20.79 -25.05
N GLN A 279 -17.92 -20.31 -23.80
CA GLN A 279 -18.38 -21.08 -22.62
C GLN A 279 -19.86 -20.90 -22.28
N THR A 280 -20.57 -19.96 -22.91
CA THR A 280 -21.99 -19.65 -22.57
C THR A 280 -23.01 -20.27 -23.52
N GLY A 281 -22.58 -20.98 -24.57
CA GLY A 281 -23.48 -21.65 -25.52
C GLY A 281 -24.29 -20.70 -26.42
N LEU A 282 -23.98 -19.40 -26.42
CA LEU A 282 -24.59 -18.39 -27.28
C LEU A 282 -23.65 -18.11 -28.47
N ASN A 283 -24.10 -18.40 -29.68
CA ASN A 283 -23.38 -18.07 -30.91
C ASN A 283 -23.49 -16.56 -31.18
N GLY A 284 -22.47 -15.80 -30.81
CA GLY A 284 -22.35 -14.37 -31.14
C GLY A 284 -21.05 -13.75 -30.64
N THR A 285 -20.46 -12.85 -31.43
CA THR A 285 -19.30 -12.01 -31.11
C THR A 285 -19.69 -10.78 -30.27
N GLU A 286 -20.53 -10.95 -29.26
CA GLU A 286 -20.99 -9.84 -28.41
C GLU A 286 -20.13 -9.79 -27.14
N CYS A 287 -19.11 -8.93 -27.12
CA CYS A 287 -18.35 -8.64 -25.91
C CYS A 287 -19.19 -7.76 -24.98
N PHE A 288 -19.47 -8.23 -23.76
CA PHE A 288 -20.15 -7.45 -22.73
C PHE A 288 -19.12 -6.90 -21.72
N CYS A 289 -19.27 -5.63 -21.36
CA CYS A 289 -18.52 -5.01 -20.26
C CYS A 289 -18.99 -5.61 -18.92
N TYR A 290 -18.34 -6.66 -18.46
CA TYR A 290 -18.53 -7.17 -17.11
C TYR A 290 -17.49 -6.54 -16.16
N ALA A 291 -17.88 -6.33 -14.90
CA ALA A 291 -16.89 -6.26 -13.84
C ALA A 291 -16.05 -7.54 -13.92
N PRO A 292 -14.72 -7.48 -13.79
CA PRO A 292 -13.88 -8.68 -13.91
C PRO A 292 -14.46 -9.75 -12.99
N GLU A 293 -14.57 -10.98 -13.49
CA GLU A 293 -15.08 -12.12 -12.72
C GLU A 293 -14.32 -12.29 -11.39
N ARG A 294 -13.10 -11.72 -11.32
CA ARG A 294 -12.20 -11.73 -10.18
C ARG A 294 -11.52 -10.36 -10.04
N VAL A 295 -11.75 -9.68 -8.90
CA VAL A 295 -11.06 -8.41 -8.54
C VAL A 295 -9.57 -8.66 -8.21
N ALA A 296 -9.22 -9.91 -7.97
CA ALA A 296 -7.87 -10.47 -7.98
C ALA A 296 -8.03 -11.93 -8.38
N ALA A 297 -7.28 -12.42 -9.38
CA ALA A 297 -7.17 -13.86 -9.56
C ALA A 297 -6.69 -14.43 -8.21
N ILE A 298 -7.42 -15.41 -7.66
CA ILE A 298 -6.89 -16.16 -6.51
C ILE A 298 -5.58 -16.75 -7.04
N PRO A 299 -4.41 -16.37 -6.49
CA PRO A 299 -3.15 -16.98 -6.86
C PRO A 299 -3.36 -18.48 -6.80
N LYS A 300 -2.95 -19.22 -7.83
CA LYS A 300 -2.66 -20.62 -7.61
C LYS A 300 -1.46 -20.62 -6.67
N ILE A 301 -1.73 -20.58 -5.36
CA ILE A 301 -0.74 -20.80 -4.32
C ILE A 301 -0.38 -22.27 -4.45
N ASP A 302 0.49 -22.58 -5.40
CA ASP A 302 1.09 -23.90 -5.52
C ASP A 302 2.20 -23.98 -4.45
N THR A 303 1.77 -24.08 -3.20
CA THR A 303 2.65 -24.35 -2.05
C THR A 303 3.40 -25.68 -2.19
N ALA A 304 3.10 -26.49 -3.22
CA ALA A 304 3.81 -27.72 -3.52
C ALA A 304 5.04 -27.53 -4.43
N GLY A 305 5.15 -26.44 -5.20
CA GLY A 305 6.28 -26.20 -6.10
C GLY A 305 7.52 -25.58 -5.42
N ALA A 306 7.30 -24.70 -4.43
CA ALA A 306 8.38 -23.93 -3.78
C ALA A 306 9.10 -24.68 -2.63
N PHE A 307 8.60 -25.85 -2.22
CA PHE A 307 9.21 -26.72 -1.21
C PHE A 307 9.47 -28.14 -1.75
N SER A 308 9.88 -28.28 -3.01
CA SER A 308 10.45 -29.55 -3.46
C SER A 308 11.83 -29.73 -2.80
N PHE A 309 11.86 -30.43 -1.67
CA PHE A 309 13.09 -30.93 -1.08
C PHE A 309 13.65 -32.05 -1.97
N ASP A 310 14.34 -31.66 -3.05
CA ASP A 310 15.04 -32.56 -3.99
C ASP A 310 16.17 -33.38 -3.30
N PHE A 311 16.37 -33.19 -2.00
CA PHE A 311 17.31 -33.92 -1.17
C PHE A 311 16.78 -35.27 -0.63
N ILE A 312 15.49 -35.58 -0.75
CA ILE A 312 14.89 -36.78 -0.11
C ILE A 312 14.58 -37.93 -1.09
N GLN A 313 14.71 -37.73 -2.42
CA GLN A 313 14.35 -38.76 -3.42
C GLN A 313 15.51 -39.62 -3.95
N LYS A 314 16.72 -39.55 -3.37
CA LYS A 314 17.77 -40.56 -3.65
C LYS A 314 17.74 -41.68 -2.62
N LYS A 315 16.94 -42.72 -2.91
CA LYS A 315 17.24 -44.10 -2.51
C LYS A 315 16.75 -45.08 -3.54
#